data_AF-X7F1A5-F1
#
_entry.id   AF-X7F1A5-F1
#
_cell.length_a   1.000
_cell.length_b   1.000
_cell.length_c   1.000
_cell.angle_alpha   90.00
_cell.angle_beta   90.00
_cell.angle_gamma   90.00
#
_symmetry.space_group_name_H-M   'P 1'
#
loop_
_entity.id
_entity.type
_entity.pdbx_description
1 polymer ?
#
loop_
_entity_poly.entity_id
_entity_poly.type
_entity_poly.pdbx_seq_one_letter_code
_entity_poly.pdbx_strand_id
1 'polypeptide(L)'
;EGRFPVKAVAETSGVSRSNLHARLSGCAKPRRRYHNAQDAALLPLIEVLVAARPTYGYRRIAALLNRRLRADGAAPANHKRVYRIMQAHGFLLARAQAERPELVHDGKVVAIRFNLRWCSDGFEFTCWNKEIMPPGLGPVTPTLGSG
;
A
#
# COMPACT_ATOMS: atom_id res chain seq x y z
N GLU A 1 32.16 33.05 -17.43
CA GLU A 1 30.92 33.55 -18.08
C GLU A 1 30.36 32.47 -19.00
N GLY A 2 29.03 32.35 -19.09
CA GLY A 2 28.37 31.22 -19.76
C GLY A 2 28.63 31.19 -21.27
N ARG A 3 29.13 30.05 -21.77
CA ARG A 3 29.55 29.81 -23.16
C ARG A 3 28.44 29.96 -24.21
N PHE A 4 27.16 29.99 -23.79
CA PHE A 4 26.00 30.05 -24.69
C PHE A 4 24.88 30.95 -24.14
N PRO A 5 24.14 31.67 -25.01
CA PRO A 5 22.99 32.47 -24.59
C PRO A 5 21.84 31.57 -24.13
N VAL A 6 21.16 31.96 -23.03
CA VAL A 6 20.01 31.21 -22.44
C VAL A 6 18.90 30.93 -23.47
N LYS A 7 18.79 31.78 -24.51
CA LYS A 7 17.88 31.56 -25.64
C LYS A 7 18.18 30.26 -26.39
N ALA A 8 19.42 30.09 -26.83
CA ALA A 8 19.84 28.91 -27.60
C ALA A 8 19.68 27.65 -26.76
N VAL A 9 20.04 27.71 -25.49
CA VAL A 9 19.86 26.60 -24.54
C VAL A 9 18.37 26.23 -24.38
N ALA A 10 17.47 27.22 -24.28
CA ALA A 10 16.03 27.01 -24.17
C ALA A 10 15.44 26.33 -25.41
N GLU A 11 15.80 26.83 -26.59
CA GLU A 11 15.33 26.33 -27.89
C GLU A 11 15.84 24.91 -28.16
N THR A 12 17.13 24.64 -27.96
CA THR A 12 17.71 23.30 -28.13
C THR A 12 17.15 22.28 -27.14
N SER A 13 16.84 22.71 -25.92
CA SER A 13 16.35 21.82 -24.85
C SER A 13 14.81 21.71 -24.82
N GLY A 14 14.09 22.41 -25.70
CA GLY A 14 12.62 22.39 -25.75
C GLY A 14 11.91 22.89 -24.49
N VAL A 15 12.58 23.72 -23.68
CA VAL A 15 12.04 24.26 -22.42
C VAL A 15 11.85 25.77 -22.50
N SER A 16 10.83 26.28 -21.80
CA SER A 16 10.57 27.72 -21.76
C SER A 16 11.79 28.51 -21.26
N ARG A 17 12.14 29.58 -22.00
CA ARG A 17 13.19 30.53 -21.64
C ARG A 17 12.95 31.16 -20.26
N SER A 18 11.71 31.48 -19.90
CA SER A 18 11.38 32.07 -18.60
C SER A 18 11.61 31.09 -17.44
N ASN A 19 11.39 29.80 -17.65
CA ASN A 19 11.69 28.74 -16.68
C ASN A 19 13.19 28.60 -16.43
N LEU A 20 14.02 28.67 -17.49
CA LEU A 20 15.48 28.65 -17.34
C LEU A 20 16.01 29.90 -16.62
N HIS A 21 15.53 31.08 -16.98
CA HIS A 21 15.87 32.31 -16.26
C HIS A 21 15.47 32.24 -14.78
N ALA A 22 14.26 31.78 -14.46
CA ALA A 22 13.81 31.64 -13.08
C ALA A 22 14.68 30.67 -12.27
N ARG A 23 15.15 29.58 -12.88
CA ARG A 23 16.05 28.61 -12.23
C ARG A 23 17.48 29.14 -12.06
N LEU A 24 18.02 29.82 -13.07
CA LEU A 24 19.36 30.42 -13.04
C LEU A 24 19.44 31.56 -12.02
N SER A 25 18.40 32.39 -11.93
CA SER A 25 18.32 33.51 -10.98
C SER A 25 17.96 33.07 -9.56
N GLY A 26 17.78 31.78 -9.30
CA GLY A 26 17.38 31.25 -7.97
C GLY A 26 15.95 31.61 -7.54
N CYS A 27 15.16 32.25 -8.40
CA CYS A 27 13.79 32.68 -8.12
C CYS A 27 12.77 31.54 -8.28
N ALA A 28 13.18 30.40 -8.86
CA ALA A 28 12.35 29.20 -8.95
C ALA A 28 12.14 28.59 -7.55
N LYS A 29 10.88 28.56 -7.10
CA LYS A 29 10.53 27.97 -5.81
C LYS A 29 10.87 26.47 -5.81
N PRO A 30 11.73 25.98 -4.90
CA PRO A 30 12.03 24.56 -4.83
C PRO A 30 10.77 23.79 -4.41
N ARG A 31 10.59 22.59 -4.96
CA ARG A 31 9.60 21.63 -4.47
C ARG A 31 10.03 21.19 -3.07
N ARG A 32 9.49 21.83 -2.03
CA ARG A 32 9.82 21.49 -0.64
C ARG A 32 9.12 20.20 -0.22
N ARG A 33 9.82 19.38 0.55
CA ARG A 33 9.24 18.23 1.25
C ARG A 33 8.18 18.74 2.23
N TYR A 34 7.15 17.94 2.49
CA TYR A 34 6.14 18.28 3.49
C TYR A 34 6.81 18.47 4.84
N HIS A 35 6.61 19.64 5.44
CA HIS A 35 7.09 20.01 6.76
C HIS A 35 5.98 20.77 7.46
N ASN A 36 5.43 20.19 8.52
CA ASN A 36 4.44 20.83 9.36
C ASN A 36 4.99 20.88 10.79
N ALA A 37 5.14 22.07 11.35
CA ALA A 37 5.68 22.25 12.69
C ALA A 37 4.83 21.52 13.76
N GLN A 38 3.53 21.38 13.51
CA GLN A 38 2.62 20.65 14.41
C GLN A 38 2.87 19.15 14.43
N ASP A 39 3.64 18.59 13.49
CA ASP A 39 3.98 17.15 13.47
C ASP A 39 4.96 16.79 14.59
N ALA A 40 5.77 17.76 15.04
CA ALA A 40 6.71 17.57 16.13
C ALA A 40 6.02 17.14 17.43
N ALA A 41 4.78 17.58 17.67
CA ALA A 41 4.00 17.18 18.84
C ALA A 41 3.49 15.72 18.76
N LEU A 42 3.27 15.19 17.55
CA LEU A 42 2.76 13.82 17.36
C LEU A 42 3.88 12.78 17.32
N LEU A 43 5.09 13.19 16.94
CA LEU A 43 6.24 12.31 16.81
C LEU A 43 6.54 11.49 18.09
N PRO A 44 6.68 12.08 19.30
CA PRO A 44 6.99 11.30 20.50
C PRO A 44 5.88 10.29 20.85
N LEU A 45 4.62 10.64 20.57
CA LEU A 45 3.49 9.72 20.78
C LEU A 45 3.55 8.54 19.81
N ILE A 46 3.92 8.79 18.55
CA ILE A 46 4.09 7.74 17.54
C ILE A 46 5.26 6.83 17.88
N GLU A 47 6.40 7.39 18.33
CA GLU A 47 7.58 6.63 18.74
C GLU A 47 7.27 5.62 19.85
N VAL A 48 6.56 6.05 20.90
CA VAL A 48 6.13 5.15 21.99
C VAL A 48 5.22 4.03 21.47
N LEU A 49 4.28 4.34 20.56
CA LEU A 49 3.37 3.35 20.00
C LEU A 49 4.07 2.35 19.07
N VAL A 50 5.03 2.81 18.28
CA VAL A 50 5.83 1.96 17.38
C VAL A 50 6.77 1.07 18.20
N ALA A 51 7.44 1.61 19.22
CA ALA A 51 8.29 0.84 20.11
C ALA A 51 7.53 -0.28 20.83
N ALA A 52 6.30 0.00 21.29
CA ALA A 52 5.45 -1.01 21.92
C ALA A 52 4.89 -2.06 20.94
N ARG A 53 4.77 -1.72 19.64
CA ARG A 53 4.12 -2.57 18.62
C ARG A 53 4.83 -2.47 17.27
N PRO A 54 6.06 -3.02 17.13
CA PRO A 54 6.88 -2.85 15.94
C PRO A 54 6.27 -3.49 14.68
N THR A 55 5.37 -4.47 14.83
CA THR A 55 4.67 -5.14 13.72
C THR A 55 3.47 -4.33 13.18
N TYR A 56 3.12 -3.20 13.80
CA TYR A 56 1.92 -2.46 13.43
C TYR A 56 2.22 -1.47 12.31
N GLY A 57 1.50 -1.62 11.19
CA GLY A 57 1.54 -0.64 10.11
C GLY A 57 0.86 0.68 10.51
N TYR A 58 1.14 1.73 9.75
CA TYR A 58 0.71 3.10 10.05
C TYR A 58 -0.80 3.27 10.25
N ARG A 59 -1.66 2.46 9.61
CA ARG A 59 -3.12 2.54 9.82
C ARG A 59 -3.52 2.11 11.23
N ARG A 60 -2.88 1.07 11.78
CA ARG A 60 -3.12 0.61 13.15
C ARG A 60 -2.55 1.61 14.16
N ILE A 61 -1.35 2.12 13.91
CA ILE A 61 -0.75 3.18 14.74
C ILE A 61 -1.65 4.42 14.76
N ALA A 62 -2.18 4.86 13.61
CA ALA A 62 -3.12 5.99 13.55
C ALA A 62 -4.40 5.76 14.37
N ALA A 63 -4.94 4.54 14.38
CA ALA A 63 -6.10 4.19 15.19
C ALA A 63 -5.79 4.28 16.69
N LEU A 64 -4.64 3.76 17.13
CA LEU A 64 -4.20 3.83 18.53
C LEU A 64 -3.91 5.26 18.97
N LEU A 65 -3.20 6.02 18.13
CA LEU A 65 -2.92 7.44 18.35
C LEU A 65 -4.23 8.22 18.52
N ASN A 66 -5.18 8.05 17.62
CA ASN A 66 -6.47 8.74 17.69
C ASN A 66 -7.33 8.31 18.87
N ARG A 67 -7.16 7.07 19.37
CA ARG A 67 -7.85 6.61 20.58
C ARG A 67 -7.30 7.34 21.81
N ARG A 68 -5.97 7.55 21.86
CA ARG A 68 -5.30 8.32 22.92
C ARG A 68 -5.66 9.81 22.85
N LEU A 69 -5.54 10.42 21.67
CA LEU A 69 -5.91 11.82 21.46
C LEU A 69 -7.36 12.10 21.84
N ARG A 70 -8.29 11.19 21.53
CA ARG A 70 -9.69 11.32 21.96
C ARG A 70 -9.88 11.24 23.47
N ALA A 71 -9.10 10.42 24.17
CA ALA A 71 -9.13 10.37 25.63
C ALA A 71 -8.57 11.66 26.25
N ASP A 72 -7.57 12.26 25.61
CA ASP A 72 -6.95 13.51 26.03
C ASP A 72 -7.72 14.77 25.55
N GLY A 73 -8.88 14.60 24.90
CA GLY A 73 -9.70 15.70 24.37
C GLY A 73 -9.11 16.43 23.16
N ALA A 74 -8.03 15.90 22.57
CA ALA A 74 -7.34 16.49 21.43
C ALA A 74 -7.95 16.07 20.08
N ALA A 75 -7.75 16.92 19.07
CA ALA A 75 -8.23 16.65 17.71
C ALA A 75 -7.52 15.42 17.10
N PRO A 76 -8.26 14.53 16.41
CA PRO A 76 -7.68 13.34 15.80
C PRO A 76 -6.74 13.69 14.64
N ALA A 77 -5.66 12.93 14.50
CA ALA A 77 -4.75 13.01 13.38
C ALA A 77 -5.23 12.19 12.18
N ASN A 78 -5.18 12.77 10.98
CA ASN A 78 -5.47 12.05 9.74
C ASN A 78 -4.42 10.94 9.50
N HIS A 79 -4.85 9.74 9.12
CA HIS A 79 -3.94 8.61 8.84
C HIS A 79 -2.90 8.91 7.74
N LYS A 80 -3.20 9.79 6.78
CA LYS A 80 -2.22 10.25 5.77
C LYS A 80 -1.10 11.10 6.39
N ARG A 81 -1.43 11.88 7.43
CA ARG A 81 -0.46 12.67 8.20
C ARG A 81 0.46 11.74 8.99
N VAL A 82 -0.12 10.75 9.68
CA VAL A 82 0.63 9.70 10.38
C VAL A 82 1.56 8.94 9.43
N TYR A 83 1.08 8.57 8.23
CA TYR A 83 1.90 7.94 7.20
C TYR A 83 3.13 8.79 6.84
N ARG A 84 2.95 10.10 6.62
CA ARG A 84 4.06 11.01 6.25
C ARG A 84 5.10 11.13 7.35
N ILE A 85 4.66 11.23 8.61
CA ILE A 85 5.56 11.27 9.77
C ILE A 85 6.33 9.95 9.86
N MET A 86 5.63 8.81 9.84
CA MET A 86 6.29 7.50 9.90
C MET A 86 7.25 7.27 8.71
N GLN A 87 6.92 7.76 7.52
CA GLN A 87 7.79 7.68 6.35
C GLN A 87 9.06 8.53 6.52
N ALA A 88 8.94 9.75 7.04
CA ALA A 88 10.07 10.64 7.25
C ALA A 88 11.06 10.11 8.32
N HIS A 89 10.55 9.36 9.30
CA HIS A 89 11.33 8.81 10.42
C HIS A 89 11.68 7.32 10.27
N GLY A 90 11.35 6.68 9.15
CA GLY A 90 11.71 5.28 8.91
C GLY A 90 10.92 4.24 9.70
N PHE A 91 9.75 4.59 10.24
CA PHE A 91 8.90 3.68 11.04
C PHE A 91 7.96 2.81 10.19
N LEU A 92 8.01 2.91 8.86
CA LEU A 92 7.19 2.07 8.01
C LEU A 92 7.75 0.64 8.00
N LEU A 93 6.84 -0.33 8.11
CA LEU A 93 7.18 -1.73 7.93
C LEU A 93 7.82 -1.92 6.56
N ALA A 94 8.99 -2.56 6.56
CA ALA A 94 9.58 -3.02 5.31
C ALA A 94 8.57 -3.94 4.62
N ARG A 95 8.29 -3.66 3.34
CA ARG A 95 7.62 -4.64 2.51
C ARG A 95 8.62 -5.78 2.36
N ALA A 96 8.38 -6.91 3.03
CA ALA A 96 9.04 -8.13 2.66
C ALA A 96 8.74 -8.35 1.17
N GLN A 97 9.74 -8.17 0.31
CA GLN A 97 9.73 -8.76 -1.02
C GLN A 97 9.81 -10.26 -0.79
N ALA A 98 8.69 -10.87 -0.40
CA ALA A 98 8.53 -12.29 -0.64
C ALA A 98 8.54 -12.41 -2.15
N GLU A 99 9.66 -12.87 -2.70
CA GLU A 99 9.70 -13.41 -4.05
C GLU A 99 8.59 -14.45 -4.09
N ARG A 100 7.47 -14.06 -4.69
CA ARG A 100 6.36 -14.96 -4.88
C ARG A 100 6.86 -15.91 -5.96
N PRO A 101 7.06 -17.20 -5.65
CA PRO A 101 7.62 -18.12 -6.64
C PRO A 101 6.74 -18.06 -7.88
N GLU A 102 7.35 -17.82 -9.03
CA GLU A 102 6.67 -17.98 -10.31
C GLU A 102 6.30 -19.46 -10.43
N LEU A 103 5.01 -19.76 -10.30
CA LEU A 103 4.48 -21.06 -10.64
C LEU A 103 4.54 -21.15 -12.17
N VAL A 104 5.62 -21.70 -12.70
CA VAL A 104 5.78 -21.94 -14.13
C VAL A 104 4.71 -22.95 -14.53
N HIS A 105 3.71 -22.50 -15.29
CA HIS A 105 2.68 -23.35 -15.85
C HIS A 105 3.24 -24.15 -17.05
N ASP A 106 4.11 -25.14 -16.78
CA ASP A 106 4.71 -26.00 -17.83
C ASP A 106 3.76 -27.11 -18.33
N GLY A 107 2.50 -27.09 -17.88
CA GLY A 107 1.48 -28.04 -18.31
C GLY A 107 0.99 -27.71 -19.72
N LYS A 108 1.65 -28.24 -20.77
CA LYS A 108 1.05 -28.28 -22.11
C LYS A 108 -0.15 -29.24 -22.11
N VAL A 109 -1.36 -28.70 -22.03
CA VAL A 109 -2.60 -29.46 -22.16
C VAL A 109 -3.03 -29.45 -23.63
N VAL A 110 -2.64 -30.48 -24.39
CA VAL A 110 -3.05 -30.66 -25.79
C VAL A 110 -3.96 -31.89 -25.90
N ALA A 111 -5.14 -31.72 -26.49
CA ALA A 111 -6.02 -32.81 -26.87
C ALA A 111 -6.11 -32.88 -28.40
N ILE A 112 -5.89 -34.07 -28.98
CA ILE A 112 -5.84 -34.28 -30.43
C ILE A 112 -7.25 -34.15 -31.06
N ARG A 113 -8.31 -34.41 -30.28
CA ARG A 113 -9.72 -34.34 -30.69
C ARG A 113 -10.59 -33.86 -29.52
N PHE A 114 -11.76 -33.29 -29.83
CA PHE A 114 -12.76 -32.93 -28.83
C PHE A 114 -13.23 -34.16 -28.03
N ASN A 115 -13.63 -33.97 -26.77
CA ASN A 115 -14.11 -35.02 -25.86
C ASN A 115 -13.11 -36.14 -25.50
N LEU A 116 -11.80 -35.94 -25.72
CA LEU A 116 -10.79 -36.93 -25.35
C LEU A 116 -10.29 -36.78 -23.90
N ARG A 117 -10.44 -35.59 -23.32
CA ARG A 117 -10.02 -35.27 -21.95
C ARG A 117 -11.03 -34.36 -21.29
N TRP A 118 -11.52 -34.76 -20.13
CA TRP A 118 -12.31 -33.93 -19.24
C TRP A 118 -11.50 -33.63 -17.99
N CYS A 119 -11.45 -32.36 -17.58
CA CYS A 119 -10.92 -31.96 -16.29
C CYS A 119 -12.10 -31.36 -15.52
N SER A 120 -12.51 -31.99 -14.42
CA SER A 120 -13.44 -31.38 -13.46
C SER A 120 -12.68 -30.39 -12.61
N ASP A 121 -13.02 -29.11 -12.68
CA ASP A 121 -12.49 -28.10 -11.77
C ASP A 121 -13.34 -28.07 -10.49
N GLY A 122 -12.66 -28.08 -9.35
CA GLY A 122 -13.29 -28.05 -8.04
C GLY A 122 -13.22 -26.64 -7.48
N PHE A 123 -14.37 -25.98 -7.33
CA PHE A 123 -14.45 -24.68 -6.69
C PHE A 123 -15.10 -24.79 -5.31
N GLU A 124 -14.41 -24.28 -4.29
CA GLU A 124 -14.95 -24.18 -2.93
C GLU A 124 -15.37 -22.73 -2.68
N PHE A 125 -16.62 -22.53 -2.24
CA PHE A 125 -17.04 -21.26 -1.70
C PHE A 125 -17.32 -21.40 -0.20
N THR A 126 -16.90 -20.39 0.55
CA THR A 126 -17.15 -20.33 1.99
C THR A 126 -18.51 -19.68 2.21
N CYS A 127 -19.42 -20.41 2.85
CA CYS A 127 -20.71 -19.89 3.27
C CYS A 127 -20.54 -18.86 4.40
N TRP A 128 -21.55 -18.01 4.62
CA TRP A 128 -21.50 -16.95 5.66
C TRP A 128 -21.38 -17.52 7.09
N ASN A 129 -21.76 -18.79 7.29
CA ASN A 129 -21.58 -19.57 8.51
C ASN A 129 -20.21 -20.26 8.62
N LYS A 130 -19.27 -19.96 7.71
CA LYS A 130 -17.92 -20.55 7.59
C LYS A 130 -17.88 -22.03 7.21
N GLU A 131 -19.00 -22.61 6.79
CA GLU A 131 -18.98 -23.95 6.19
C GLU A 131 -18.38 -23.87 4.78
N ILE A 132 -17.54 -24.85 4.46
CA ILE A 132 -16.98 -25.03 3.13
C ILE A 132 -17.82 -26.10 2.46
N MET A 133 -18.50 -25.78 1.37
CA MET A 133 -19.20 -26.79 0.57
C MET A 133 -18.19 -27.41 -0.40
N PRO A 134 -17.78 -28.68 -0.23
CA PRO A 134 -16.94 -29.35 -1.21
C PRO A 134 -17.77 -29.68 -2.46
N PRO A 135 -17.15 -29.69 -3.66
CA PRO A 135 -17.85 -30.08 -4.88
C PRO A 135 -18.28 -31.55 -4.79
N GLY A 136 -19.58 -31.81 -4.84
CA GLY A 136 -20.14 -33.16 -5.05
C GLY A 136 -20.81 -33.85 -3.87
N LEU A 137 -20.88 -33.22 -2.69
CA LEU A 137 -21.71 -33.72 -1.59
C LEU A 137 -22.87 -32.75 -1.36
N GLY A 138 -24.09 -33.17 -1.72
CA GLY A 138 -25.31 -32.49 -1.32
C GLY A 138 -25.42 -32.41 0.21
N PRO A 139 -26.29 -31.54 0.74
CA PRO A 139 -26.44 -31.38 2.18
C PRO A 139 -26.82 -32.73 2.81
N VAL A 140 -25.93 -33.28 3.64
CA VAL A 140 -26.26 -34.41 4.52
C VAL A 140 -27.22 -33.89 5.59
N THR A 141 -28.51 -34.09 5.38
CA THR A 141 -29.52 -33.92 6.42
C THR A 141 -29.23 -34.93 7.53
N PRO A 142 -29.17 -34.51 8.81
CA PRO A 142 -29.01 -35.44 9.91
C PRO A 142 -30.32 -36.23 10.05
N THR A 143 -30.29 -37.54 9.78
CA THR A 143 -31.40 -38.43 10.12
C THR A 143 -31.52 -38.47 11.64
N LEU A 144 -32.63 -37.93 12.17
CA LEU A 144 -33.05 -38.14 13.55
C LEU A 144 -33.19 -39.66 13.78
N GLY A 145 -32.41 -40.18 14.71
CA GLY A 145 -32.58 -41.54 15.22
C GLY A 145 -33.94 -41.67 15.90
N SER A 146 -34.75 -42.58 15.39
CA SER A 146 -35.92 -43.11 16.08
C SER A 146 -35.46 -44.02 17.21
N GLY A 147 -35.84 -43.66 18.44
CA GLY A 147 -35.95 -44.55 19.60
C GLY A 147 -37.37 -44.52 20.11
#